data_AF-A0A370FXN6-F1
#
_entry.id   AF-A0A370FXN6-F1
#
_cell.length_a   1.000
_cell.length_b   1.000
_cell.length_c   1.000
_cell.angle_alpha   90.00
_cell.angle_beta   90.00
_cell.angle_gamma   90.00
#
_symmetry.space_group_name_H-M   'P 1'
#
loop_
_entity.id
_entity.type
_entity.pdbx_description
1 polymer ?
#
loop_
_entity_poly.entity_id
_entity_poly.type
_entity_poly.pdbx_seq_one_letter_code
_entity_poly.pdbx_strand_id
1 'polypeptide(L)'
;MTTQTSSQELFACEVAVLRALEVAGKKSLGRSHRGAYTDIPAHLLHTHRRIAATHTECDRLLAGAWDHLAIVLPNQPKLYTAVDWYVRELIVKSRPHARADLEAVLAVANEA
;
A
#
# COMPACT_ATOMS: atom_id res chain seq x y z
N MET A 1 -13.39 -25.13 0.78
CA MET A 1 -12.49 -24.89 1.93
C MET A 1 -12.13 -23.42 1.89
N THR A 2 -12.53 -22.65 2.90
CA THR A 2 -12.15 -21.23 3.03
C THR A 2 -10.71 -21.17 3.55
N THR A 3 -9.78 -20.69 2.73
CA THR A 3 -8.37 -20.52 3.11
C THR A 3 -8.25 -19.27 3.99
N GLN A 4 -8.13 -19.47 5.30
CA GLN A 4 -7.92 -18.37 6.25
C GLN A 4 -6.51 -17.79 6.06
N THR A 5 -6.39 -16.46 5.96
CA THR A 5 -5.09 -15.78 5.95
C THR A 5 -4.35 -16.10 7.23
N SER A 6 -3.13 -16.62 7.12
CA SER A 6 -2.29 -16.82 8.30
C SER A 6 -1.89 -15.46 8.90
N SER A 7 -1.67 -15.40 10.22
CA SER A 7 -1.22 -14.16 10.86
C SER A 7 0.10 -13.64 10.27
N GLN A 8 0.97 -14.53 9.75
CA GLN A 8 2.23 -14.16 9.11
C GLN A 8 2.00 -13.46 7.75
N GLU A 9 1.09 -13.98 6.93
CA GLU A 9 0.74 -13.34 5.65
C GLU A 9 0.14 -11.95 5.89
N LEU A 10 -0.77 -11.84 6.86
CA LEU A 10 -1.35 -10.55 7.24
C LEU A 10 -0.27 -9.54 7.65
N PHE A 11 0.66 -9.91 8.53
CA PHE A 11 1.72 -9.01 8.96
C PHE A 11 2.68 -8.64 7.82
N ALA A 12 3.02 -9.59 6.95
CA ALA A 12 3.87 -9.31 5.78
C ALA A 12 3.18 -8.34 4.81
N CYS A 13 1.88 -8.53 4.54
CA CYS A 13 1.07 -7.62 3.73
C CYS A 13 0.94 -6.25 4.40
N GLU A 14 0.74 -6.17 5.71
CA GLU A 14 0.63 -4.92 6.46
C GLU A 14 1.93 -4.09 6.37
N VAL A 15 3.09 -4.74 6.55
CA VAL A 15 4.39 -4.09 6.35
C VAL A 15 4.57 -3.63 4.90
N ALA A 16 4.15 -4.44 3.92
CA ALA A 16 4.22 -4.08 2.51
C ALA A 16 3.33 -2.87 2.17
N VAL A 17 2.12 -2.77 2.75
CA VAL A 17 1.25 -1.59 2.64
C VAL A 17 1.96 -0.34 3.16
N LEU A 18 2.49 -0.39 4.38
CA LEU A 18 3.18 0.74 4.99
C LEU A 18 4.40 1.16 4.16
N ARG A 19 5.17 0.18 3.66
CA ARG A 19 6.32 0.42 2.78
C ARG A 19 5.90 1.06 1.46
N ALA A 20 4.84 0.58 0.82
CA ALA A 20 4.33 1.10 -0.43
C ALA A 20 3.85 2.55 -0.29
N LEU A 21 3.11 2.87 0.78
CA LEU A 21 2.71 4.23 1.11
C LEU A 21 3.93 5.13 1.36
N GLU A 22 4.97 4.62 2.02
CA GLU A 22 6.21 5.36 2.24
C GLU A 22 6.93 5.68 0.92
N VAL A 23 7.03 4.71 0.00
CA VAL A 23 7.60 4.91 -1.35
C VAL A 23 6.80 5.97 -2.10
N ALA A 24 5.47 5.82 -2.13
CA ALA A 24 4.58 6.74 -2.82
C ALA A 24 4.71 8.17 -2.26
N GLY A 25 4.70 8.31 -0.93
CA GLY A 25 4.91 9.58 -0.25
C GLY A 25 6.23 10.24 -0.61
N LYS A 26 7.35 9.50 -0.50
CA LYS A 26 8.69 10.01 -0.86
C LYS A 26 8.78 10.44 -2.32
N LYS A 27 8.21 9.67 -3.26
CA LYS A 27 8.17 10.00 -4.70
C LYS A 27 7.21 11.14 -5.04
N SER A 28 6.19 11.38 -4.21
CA SER A 28 5.26 12.47 -4.43
C SER A 28 5.87 13.86 -4.15
N LEU A 29 6.96 13.92 -3.37
CA LEU A 29 7.62 15.17 -3.00
C LEU A 29 8.69 15.55 -4.02
N GLY A 30 8.41 16.57 -4.83
CA GLY A 30 9.44 17.30 -5.58
C GLY A 30 10.40 18.04 -4.63
N ARG A 31 11.59 18.43 -5.11
CA ARG A 31 12.61 19.12 -4.29
C ARG A 31 12.06 20.36 -3.57
N SER A 32 11.17 21.11 -4.22
CA SER A 32 10.57 22.34 -3.71
C SER A 32 9.59 22.15 -2.54
N HIS A 33 9.02 20.96 -2.37
CA HIS A 33 7.97 20.73 -1.36
C HIS A 33 8.46 19.98 -0.12
N ARG A 34 9.72 19.53 -0.07
CA ARG A 34 10.23 18.73 1.05
C ARG A 34 10.15 19.47 2.40
N GLY A 35 10.43 20.78 2.42
CA GLY A 35 10.36 21.59 3.63
C GLY A 35 8.96 21.72 4.23
N ALA A 36 7.91 21.74 3.39
CA ALA A 36 6.53 21.95 3.85
C ALA A 36 5.91 20.72 4.54
N TYR A 37 6.49 19.53 4.38
CA TYR A 37 5.97 18.27 4.92
C TYR A 37 7.02 17.51 5.73
N THR A 38 8.03 18.20 6.27
CA THR A 38 9.15 17.56 6.98
C THR A 38 8.69 16.81 8.24
N ASP A 39 7.65 17.29 8.91
CA ASP A 39 7.11 16.67 10.14
C ASP A 39 6.07 15.56 9.88
N ILE A 40 5.72 15.31 8.61
CA ILE A 40 4.72 14.29 8.26
C ILE A 40 5.45 13.01 7.84
N PRO A 41 5.23 11.88 8.54
CA PRO A 41 5.77 10.60 8.12
C PRO A 41 5.39 10.28 6.68
N ALA A 42 6.35 9.81 5.88
CA ALA A 42 6.14 9.65 4.44
C ALA A 42 4.95 8.71 4.10
N HIS A 43 4.70 7.67 4.91
CA HIS A 43 3.58 6.75 4.72
C HIS A 43 2.20 7.36 5.02
N LEU A 44 2.13 8.59 5.55
CA LEU A 44 0.89 9.35 5.76
C LEU A 44 0.70 10.48 4.74
N LEU A 45 1.66 10.76 3.86
CA LEU A 45 1.59 11.93 2.98
C LEU A 45 0.33 11.99 2.11
N HIS A 46 -0.20 10.84 1.69
CA HIS A 46 -1.42 10.76 0.88
C HIS A 46 -2.70 11.21 1.63
N THR A 47 -2.67 11.24 2.97
CA THR A 47 -3.79 11.75 3.79
C THR A 47 -3.72 13.25 4.03
N HIS A 48 -2.52 13.85 3.91
CA HIS A 48 -2.28 15.27 4.12
C HIS A 48 -2.28 16.08 2.82
N ARG A 49 -2.06 15.42 1.68
CA ARG A 49 -2.15 16.03 0.35
C ARG A 49 -2.56 14.99 -0.67
N ARG A 50 -3.23 15.44 -1.73
CA ARG A 50 -3.48 14.59 -2.90
C ARG A 50 -2.17 14.31 -3.62
N ILE A 51 -1.80 13.02 -3.75
CA ILE A 51 -0.60 12.57 -4.48
C ILE A 51 -0.92 11.84 -5.79
N ALA A 52 -2.16 11.32 -5.91
CA ALA A 52 -2.74 10.77 -7.12
C ALA A 52 -4.28 10.92 -7.06
N ALA A 53 -4.92 11.04 -8.23
CA ALA A 53 -6.38 11.09 -8.37
C ALA A 53 -6.97 9.79 -8.94
N THR A 54 -6.14 8.95 -9.56
CA THR A 54 -6.56 7.70 -10.20
C THR A 54 -5.62 6.56 -9.84
N HIS A 55 -6.07 5.32 -10.03
CA HIS A 55 -5.22 4.14 -9.83
C HIS A 55 -4.01 4.18 -10.77
N THR A 56 -4.18 4.54 -12.04
CA THR A 56 -3.08 4.61 -13.02
C THR A 56 -2.00 5.62 -12.62
N GLU A 57 -2.37 6.75 -12.02
CA GLU A 57 -1.38 7.71 -11.50
C GLU A 57 -0.51 7.14 -10.37
N CYS A 58 -0.96 6.07 -9.71
CA CYS A 58 -0.18 5.39 -8.67
C CYS A 58 0.96 4.53 -9.25
N ASP A 59 0.95 4.18 -10.54
CA ASP A 59 1.95 3.27 -11.14
C ASP A 59 3.39 3.77 -10.91
N ARG A 60 3.64 5.06 -11.20
CA ARG A 60 4.97 5.66 -10.98
C ARG A 60 5.33 5.75 -9.50
N LEU A 61 4.34 5.95 -8.64
CA LEU A 61 4.50 6.11 -7.19
C LEU A 61 4.81 4.78 -6.52
N LEU A 62 4.23 3.68 -7.01
CA LEU A 62 4.35 2.35 -6.43
C LEU A 62 5.44 1.48 -7.07
N ALA A 63 6.09 1.93 -8.15
CA ALA A 63 7.19 1.20 -8.76
C ALA A 63 8.29 0.82 -7.73
N GLY A 64 8.58 -0.48 -7.59
CA GLY A 64 9.54 -1.04 -6.64
C GLY A 64 9.05 -1.18 -5.19
N ALA A 65 7.76 -0.94 -4.92
CA ALA A 65 7.20 -1.09 -3.58
C ALA A 65 7.10 -2.56 -3.13
N TRP A 66 6.97 -3.49 -4.08
CA TRP A 66 6.58 -4.87 -3.82
C TRP A 66 7.74 -5.86 -3.73
N ASP A 67 8.97 -5.43 -4.02
CA ASP A 67 10.15 -6.30 -4.11
C ASP A 67 10.38 -7.11 -2.84
N HIS A 68 10.19 -6.48 -1.67
CA HIS A 68 10.37 -7.15 -0.37
C HIS A 68 9.24 -8.13 -0.07
N LEU A 69 7.99 -7.80 -0.43
CA LEU A 69 6.86 -8.70 -0.26
C LEU A 69 7.06 -9.98 -1.09
N ALA A 70 7.60 -9.84 -2.31
CA ALA A 70 7.87 -10.95 -3.20
C ALA A 70 8.94 -11.92 -2.69
N ILE A 71 9.88 -11.43 -1.86
CA ILE A 71 10.90 -12.27 -1.21
C ILE A 71 10.28 -13.13 -0.11
N VAL A 72 9.37 -12.56 0.69
CA VAL A 72 8.85 -13.22 1.91
C VAL A 72 7.57 -14.03 1.67
N LEU A 73 6.77 -13.68 0.66
CA LEU A 73 5.54 -14.39 0.28
C LEU A 73 5.53 -14.75 -1.22
N PRO A 74 6.51 -15.52 -1.71
CA PRO A 74 6.66 -15.79 -3.15
C PRO A 74 5.43 -16.51 -3.74
N ASN A 75 5.19 -16.28 -5.04
CA ASN A 75 4.14 -16.95 -5.83
C ASN A 75 2.70 -16.73 -5.34
N GLN A 76 2.40 -15.55 -4.77
CA GLN A 76 1.06 -15.19 -4.29
C GLN A 76 0.40 -14.07 -5.12
N PRO A 77 0.12 -14.28 -6.42
CA PRO A 77 -0.35 -13.22 -7.32
C PRO A 77 -1.70 -12.60 -6.90
N LYS A 78 -2.60 -13.39 -6.30
CA LYS A 78 -3.89 -12.90 -5.80
C LYS A 78 -3.70 -11.94 -4.62
N LEU A 79 -2.85 -12.29 -3.66
CA LEU A 79 -2.50 -11.43 -2.53
C LEU A 79 -1.82 -10.15 -3.01
N TYR A 80 -0.88 -10.24 -3.97
CA TYR A 80 -0.22 -9.05 -4.51
C TYR A 80 -1.20 -8.11 -5.17
N THR A 81 -2.13 -8.64 -5.97
CA THR A 81 -3.16 -7.84 -6.64
C THR A 81 -4.07 -7.16 -5.62
N ALA A 82 -4.47 -7.88 -4.57
CA ALA A 82 -5.34 -7.36 -3.53
C ALA A 82 -4.66 -6.25 -2.70
N VAL A 83 -3.40 -6.45 -2.30
CA VAL A 83 -2.62 -5.47 -1.57
C VAL A 83 -2.33 -4.23 -2.43
N ASP A 84 -1.94 -4.40 -3.69
CA ASP A 84 -1.70 -3.30 -4.62
C ASP A 84 -2.97 -2.46 -4.83
N TRP A 85 -4.12 -3.13 -5.08
CA TRP A 85 -5.41 -2.46 -5.16
C TRP A 85 -5.75 -1.68 -3.89
N TYR A 86 -5.55 -2.29 -2.72
CA TYR A 86 -5.84 -1.66 -1.44
C TYR A 86 -5.00 -0.39 -1.23
N VAL A 87 -3.70 -0.43 -1.53
CA VAL A 87 -2.84 0.75 -1.42
C VAL A 87 -3.27 1.86 -2.39
N ARG A 88 -3.64 1.52 -3.63
CA ARG A 88 -4.15 2.49 -4.60
C ARG A 88 -5.44 3.15 -4.10
N GLU A 89 -6.34 2.37 -3.51
CA GLU A 89 -7.57 2.89 -2.91
C GLU A 89 -7.29 3.84 -1.75
N LEU A 90 -6.37 3.50 -0.84
CA LEU A 90 -5.96 4.39 0.24
C LEU A 90 -5.42 5.72 -0.30
N ILE A 91 -4.54 5.67 -1.30
CA ILE A 91 -3.94 6.85 -1.93
C ILE A 91 -5.00 7.73 -2.59
N VAL A 92 -5.82 7.16 -3.48
CA VAL A 92 -6.81 7.91 -4.27
C VAL A 92 -7.89 8.51 -3.38
N LYS A 93 -8.30 7.79 -2.32
CA LYS A 93 -9.31 8.27 -1.37
C LYS A 93 -8.73 9.08 -0.20
N SER A 94 -7.42 9.29 -0.15
CA SER A 94 -6.70 9.96 0.95
C SER A 94 -7.05 9.39 2.34
N ARG A 95 -7.16 8.07 2.47
CA ARG A 95 -7.51 7.40 3.73
C ARG A 95 -6.29 6.82 4.43
N PRO A 96 -6.21 6.90 5.77
CA PRO A 96 -5.18 6.19 6.51
C PRO A 96 -5.37 4.67 6.37
N HIS A 97 -4.27 3.93 6.48
CA HIS A 97 -4.33 2.47 6.58
C HIS A 97 -5.02 2.06 7.90
N ALA A 98 -5.88 1.04 7.83
CA ALA A 98 -6.44 0.35 8.97
C ALA A 98 -6.32 -1.16 8.77
N ARG A 99 -5.86 -1.89 9.79
CA ARG A 99 -5.66 -3.34 9.72
C ARG A 99 -6.93 -4.10 9.35
N ALA A 100 -8.08 -3.74 9.93
CA ALA A 100 -9.35 -4.40 9.65
C ALA A 100 -9.76 -4.31 8.16
N ASP A 101 -9.45 -3.19 7.49
CA ASP A 101 -9.73 -3.04 6.05
C ASP A 101 -8.81 -3.95 5.22
N LEU A 102 -7.53 -4.06 5.59
CA LEU A 102 -6.61 -4.98 4.94
C LEU A 102 -7.03 -6.44 5.13
N GLU A 103 -7.40 -6.83 6.35
CA GLU A 103 -7.93 -8.18 6.64
C GLU A 103 -9.13 -8.52 5.76
N ALA A 104 -10.08 -7.60 5.62
CA ALA A 104 -11.25 -7.76 4.75
C ALA A 104 -10.86 -7.94 3.28
N VAL A 105 -9.88 -7.17 2.78
CA VAL A 105 -9.37 -7.30 1.41
C VAL A 105 -8.69 -8.64 1.18
N LEU A 106 -7.85 -9.09 2.12
CA LEU A 106 -7.13 -10.37 1.99
C LEU A 106 -8.07 -11.57 2.07
N ALA A 107 -9.15 -11.47 2.87
CA ALA A 107 -10.16 -12.52 2.94
C ALA A 107 -10.82 -12.77 1.56
N VAL A 108 -11.19 -11.70 0.84
CA VAL A 108 -11.77 -11.81 -0.52
C VAL A 108 -10.78 -12.43 -1.50
N ALA A 109 -9.50 -12.07 -1.42
CA ALA A 109 -8.45 -12.59 -2.31
C ALA A 109 -8.20 -14.10 -2.15
N ASN A 110 -8.49 -14.66 -0.98
CA ASN A 110 -8.33 -16.08 -0.68
C ASN A 110 -9.54 -16.93 -1.08
N GLU A 111 -10.68 -16.31 -1.36
CA GLU A 111 -11.91 -16.98 -1.79
C GLU A 111 -12.02 -17.10 -3.32
N ALA A 112 -11.49 -16.12 -4.05
CA ALA A 112 -11.38 -16.10 -5.52
C ALA A 112 -10.23 -16.99 -6.01
#